data_AF-A0A085LMZ6-F1
#
_entry.id   AF-A0A085LMZ6-F1
#
_cell.length_a   1.000
_cell.length_b   1.000
_cell.length_c   1.000
_cell.angle_alpha   90.00
_cell.angle_beta   90.00
_cell.angle_gamma   90.00
#
_symmetry.space_group_name_H-M   'P 1'
#
loop_
_entity.id
_entity.type
_entity.pdbx_description
1 polymer ?
#
loop_
_entity_poly.entity_id
_entity_poly.type
_entity_poly.pdbx_seq_one_letter_code
_entity_poly.pdbx_strand_id
1 'polypeptide(L)'
;GEHDILRWKRGNEVAEPPKKLTRRSVFSYCGELVGHYPVCGWLRVAQLKREANSATSRWDEPIHGDRIPRHLDEIACQLKERDPAQGRWDTSGTAARMWVDASALALGVALEVNGAIVEDGTWLRSDEVRHTNMADLDAVIKGLNLALTWKMKTVELMTDSATVHRWIDDGLSGKARLKTKAANEMLIRRRVETVLALVREYELTLTVTLVRSADNKADKLTRVPSRWIARSEAFGEQACAAAATDEQSTERLIGMVHQKVGHPGVRRTLYFVRRRDPMISKREVARVLSECDICKSIDPAPAKWKRGVLEVFQMWQRVD
;
A
#
# COMPACT_ATOMS: atom_id res chain seq x y z
N GLY A 1 0.81 3.95 41.55
CA GLY A 1 1.81 4.97 41.22
C GLY A 1 2.38 4.60 39.88
N GLU A 2 2.38 5.55 38.95
CA GLU A 2 2.91 5.50 37.57
C GLU A 2 2.67 4.18 36.80
N HIS A 3 1.60 4.16 36.00
CA HIS A 3 1.42 3.15 34.97
C HIS A 3 2.56 3.29 33.96
N ASP A 4 3.58 2.44 34.07
CA ASP A 4 4.65 2.33 33.07
C ASP A 4 4.02 2.19 31.68
N ILE A 5 4.19 3.23 30.87
CA ILE A 5 3.70 3.29 29.49
C ILE A 5 4.43 2.19 28.71
N LEU A 6 3.70 1.17 28.24
CA LEU A 6 4.29 0.10 27.44
C LEU A 6 4.60 0.62 26.05
N ARG A 7 5.88 0.60 25.67
CA ARG A 7 6.34 1.08 24.35
C ARG A 7 6.90 -0.06 23.52
N TRP A 8 6.83 0.11 22.21
CA TRP A 8 7.46 -0.77 21.24
C TRP A 8 8.33 0.01 20.27
N LYS A 9 9.31 -0.69 19.73
CA LYS A 9 10.15 -0.26 18.61
C LYS A 9 10.48 -1.48 17.76
N ARG A 10 10.99 -1.26 16.55
CA ARG A 10 11.56 -2.32 15.72
C ARG A 10 12.55 -3.15 16.55
N GLY A 11 12.36 -4.47 16.54
CA GLY A 11 13.21 -5.41 17.27
C GLY A 11 14.46 -5.80 16.49
N ASN A 12 14.32 -6.04 15.19
CA ASN A 12 15.42 -6.45 14.32
C ASN A 12 16.29 -5.26 13.93
N GLU A 13 17.59 -5.52 13.75
CA GLU A 13 18.48 -4.59 13.05
C GLU A 13 17.94 -4.37 11.63
N VAL A 14 17.98 -3.11 11.19
CA VAL A 14 17.56 -2.76 9.82
C VAL A 14 18.57 -3.35 8.86
N ALA A 15 18.14 -4.32 8.03
CA ALA A 15 18.97 -4.91 7.00
C ALA A 15 19.56 -3.83 6.06
N GLU A 16 20.74 -4.10 5.51
CA GLU A 16 21.29 -3.25 4.46
C GLU A 16 20.46 -3.38 3.16
N PRO A 17 20.42 -2.32 2.34
CA PRO A 17 19.82 -2.39 1.01
C PRO A 17 20.37 -3.57 0.17
N PRO A 18 19.53 -4.22 -0.64
CA PRO A 18 19.97 -5.34 -1.46
C PRO A 18 21.00 -4.91 -2.50
N LYS A 19 22.13 -5.61 -2.57
CA LYS A 19 23.21 -5.34 -3.54
C LYS A 19 22.78 -5.61 -4.99
N LYS A 20 21.91 -6.60 -5.21
CA LYS A 20 21.33 -6.92 -6.52
C LYS A 20 19.89 -6.44 -6.54
N LEU A 21 19.62 -5.41 -7.31
CA LEU A 21 18.28 -4.85 -7.42
C LEU A 21 17.47 -5.57 -8.49
N THR A 22 16.38 -6.16 -8.05
CA THR A 22 15.24 -6.61 -8.84
C THR A 22 13.96 -6.08 -8.18
N ARG A 23 12.84 -6.05 -8.90
CA ARG A 23 11.54 -5.69 -8.31
C ARG A 23 11.25 -6.54 -7.08
N ARG A 24 11.56 -7.84 -7.10
CA ARG A 24 11.41 -8.72 -5.92
C ARG A 24 12.23 -8.24 -4.73
N SER A 25 13.53 -7.97 -4.93
CA SER A 25 14.41 -7.53 -3.84
C SER A 25 13.95 -6.20 -3.22
N VAL A 26 13.51 -5.24 -4.04
CA VAL A 26 13.02 -3.94 -3.59
C VAL A 26 11.72 -4.11 -2.80
N PHE A 27 10.79 -4.93 -3.30
CA PHE A 27 9.53 -5.20 -2.60
C PHE A 27 9.75 -5.93 -1.28
N SER A 28 10.65 -6.90 -1.26
CA SER A 28 11.02 -7.66 -0.06
C SER A 28 11.60 -6.75 1.00
N TYR A 29 12.60 -5.93 0.63
CA TYR A 29 13.22 -4.94 1.52
C TYR A 29 12.20 -3.93 2.05
N CYS A 30 11.39 -3.32 1.17
CA CYS A 30 10.34 -2.41 1.61
C CYS A 30 9.31 -3.10 2.52
N GLY A 31 8.97 -4.37 2.25
CA GLY A 31 8.09 -5.16 3.10
C GLY A 31 8.66 -5.38 4.50
N GLU A 32 9.97 -5.53 4.62
CA GLU A 32 10.65 -5.72 5.91
C GLU A 32 10.63 -4.44 6.74
N LEU A 33 10.79 -3.32 6.04
CA LEU A 33 10.77 -2.01 6.64
C LEU A 33 9.39 -1.64 7.21
N VAL A 34 8.30 -1.95 6.52
CA VAL A 34 6.96 -1.44 6.90
C VAL A 34 5.85 -2.47 7.11
N GLY A 35 6.02 -3.72 6.67
CA GLY A 35 4.91 -4.66 6.44
C GLY A 35 4.11 -5.04 7.68
N HIS A 36 4.77 -5.25 8.82
CA HIS A 36 4.12 -5.75 10.04
C HIS A 36 4.03 -4.72 11.17
N TYR A 37 4.64 -3.55 10.99
CA TYR A 37 4.62 -2.51 12.01
C TYR A 37 3.35 -1.68 11.87
N PRO A 38 2.65 -1.36 12.97
CA PRO A 38 1.44 -0.56 12.89
C PRO A 38 1.76 0.92 12.61
N VAL A 39 2.91 1.42 13.06
CA VAL A 39 3.37 2.79 12.80
C VAL A 39 4.70 2.74 12.07
N CYS A 40 4.81 3.45 10.94
CA CYS A 40 6.05 3.59 10.18
C CYS A 40 6.30 5.03 9.69
N GLY A 41 5.39 5.96 9.97
CA GLY A 41 5.55 7.38 9.68
C GLY A 41 5.96 7.66 8.24
N TRP A 42 6.99 8.50 8.08
CA TRP A 42 7.52 8.93 6.79
C TRP A 42 7.96 7.76 5.88
N LEU A 43 8.25 6.59 6.44
CA LEU A 43 8.68 5.41 5.69
C LEU A 43 7.55 4.77 4.87
N ARG A 44 6.28 5.03 5.23
CA ARG A 44 5.11 4.46 4.54
C ARG A 44 4.96 4.92 3.09
N VAL A 45 5.42 6.13 2.78
CA VAL A 45 5.23 6.77 1.46
C VAL A 45 6.21 6.26 0.41
N ALA A 46 7.12 5.34 0.77
CA ALA A 46 8.19 4.89 -0.11
C ALA A 46 7.65 4.41 -1.48
N GLN A 47 7.76 5.29 -2.48
CA GLN A 47 7.35 5.00 -3.86
C GLN A 47 8.29 4.02 -4.56
N LEU A 48 9.31 3.50 -3.86
CA LEU A 48 10.28 2.55 -4.38
C LEU A 48 9.65 1.34 -5.05
N LYS A 49 8.56 0.81 -4.47
CA LYS A 49 7.79 -0.27 -5.09
C LYS A 49 7.19 0.17 -6.45
N ARG A 50 6.74 1.42 -6.57
CA ARG A 50 6.25 1.99 -7.84
C ARG A 50 7.40 2.22 -8.82
N GLU A 51 8.52 2.77 -8.38
CA GLU A 51 9.71 2.96 -9.23
C GLU A 51 10.24 1.63 -9.76
N ALA A 52 10.32 0.60 -8.92
CA ALA A 52 10.72 -0.75 -9.32
C ALA A 52 9.72 -1.40 -10.29
N ASN A 53 8.42 -1.10 -10.15
CA ASN A 53 7.43 -1.53 -11.14
C ASN A 53 7.61 -0.83 -12.49
N SER A 54 8.03 0.44 -12.49
CA SER A 54 8.28 1.20 -13.72
C SER A 54 9.63 0.87 -14.37
N ALA A 55 10.61 0.40 -13.60
CA ALA A 55 11.98 0.16 -14.08
C ALA A 55 12.14 -1.15 -14.86
N THR A 56 11.38 -2.19 -14.52
CA THR A 56 11.45 -3.49 -15.18
C THR A 56 10.07 -4.01 -15.51
N SER A 57 9.96 -5.02 -16.37
CA SER A 57 8.68 -5.68 -16.68
C SER A 57 8.45 -6.91 -15.79
N ARG A 58 9.52 -7.69 -15.55
CA ARG A 58 9.51 -8.94 -14.77
C ARG A 58 9.99 -8.74 -13.33
N TRP A 59 9.62 -9.66 -12.44
CA TRP A 59 9.99 -9.58 -11.01
C TRP A 59 11.47 -9.72 -10.72
N ASP A 60 12.16 -10.58 -11.48
CA ASP A 60 13.54 -11.00 -11.23
C ASP A 60 14.52 -10.38 -12.25
N GLU A 61 14.02 -9.49 -13.12
CA GLU A 61 14.84 -8.71 -14.04
C GLU A 61 15.69 -7.70 -13.24
N PRO A 62 17.01 -7.58 -13.54
CA PRO A 62 17.87 -6.59 -12.93
C PRO A 62 17.38 -5.17 -13.20
N ILE A 63 17.30 -4.37 -12.15
CA ILE A 63 17.06 -2.92 -12.22
C ILE A 63 18.41 -2.24 -12.48
N HIS A 64 18.49 -1.46 -13.55
CA HIS A 64 19.66 -0.66 -13.90
C HIS A 64 19.47 0.82 -13.54
N GLY A 65 20.59 1.53 -13.35
CA GLY A 65 20.63 2.96 -13.01
C GLY A 65 20.68 3.23 -11.51
N ASP A 66 21.09 4.45 -11.17
CA ASP A 66 21.48 4.80 -9.79
C ASP A 66 20.34 5.37 -8.94
N ARG A 67 19.17 5.62 -9.55
CA ARG A 67 18.05 6.29 -8.87
C ARG A 67 17.48 5.47 -7.71
N ILE A 68 17.09 4.22 -7.97
CA ILE A 68 16.55 3.32 -6.94
C ILE A 68 17.62 2.98 -5.87
N PRO A 69 18.88 2.63 -6.24
CA PRO A 69 19.96 2.49 -5.25
C PRO A 69 20.11 3.71 -4.35
N ARG A 70 20.18 4.92 -4.92
CA ARG A 70 20.35 6.17 -4.17
C ARG A 70 19.18 6.42 -3.20
N HIS A 71 17.95 6.20 -3.64
CA HIS A 71 16.78 6.34 -2.77
C HIS A 71 16.79 5.31 -1.63
N LEU A 72 17.21 4.06 -1.90
CA LEU A 72 17.38 3.03 -0.88
C LEU A 72 18.46 3.41 0.16
N ASP A 73 19.59 3.94 -0.30
CA ASP A 73 20.66 4.42 0.58
C ASP A 73 20.22 5.61 1.43
N GLU A 74 19.49 6.57 0.85
CA GLU A 74 18.90 7.69 1.59
C GLU A 74 17.94 7.22 2.69
N ILE A 75 17.11 6.21 2.41
CA ILE A 75 16.23 5.58 3.42
C ILE A 75 17.06 4.88 4.50
N ALA A 76 18.05 4.08 4.12
CA ALA A 76 18.88 3.33 5.06
C ALA A 76 19.64 4.28 6.01
N CYS A 77 20.19 5.39 5.49
CA CYS A 77 20.82 6.42 6.29
C CYS A 77 19.83 7.06 7.28
N GLN A 78 18.64 7.45 6.82
CA GLN A 78 17.62 8.05 7.71
C GLN A 78 17.11 7.06 8.77
N LEU A 79 17.00 5.77 8.44
CA LEU A 79 16.61 4.74 9.41
C LEU A 79 17.66 4.56 10.52
N LYS A 80 18.95 4.65 10.17
CA LYS A 80 20.04 4.61 11.16
C LYS A 80 20.00 5.81 12.10
N GLU A 81 19.61 6.99 11.61
CA GLU A 81 19.46 8.18 12.43
C GLU A 81 18.20 8.15 13.30
N ARG A 82 17.04 7.82 12.71
CA ARG A 82 15.75 7.84 13.40
C ARG A 82 14.72 6.93 12.74
N ASP A 83 14.65 5.69 13.21
CA ASP A 83 13.60 4.75 12.82
C ASP A 83 12.21 5.20 13.31
N PRO A 84 11.25 5.44 12.39
CA PRO A 84 9.89 5.81 12.76
C PRO A 84 9.05 4.63 13.29
N ALA A 85 9.51 3.38 13.15
CA ALA A 85 8.78 2.20 13.61
C ALA A 85 8.87 2.01 15.12
N GLN A 86 8.06 2.77 15.82
CA GLN A 86 7.92 2.76 17.27
C GLN A 86 6.56 3.32 17.67
N GLY A 87 6.12 2.99 18.89
CA GLY A 87 4.82 3.44 19.36
C GLY A 87 4.48 2.96 20.76
N ARG A 88 3.22 3.13 21.12
CA ARG A 88 2.63 2.71 22.40
C ARG A 88 1.88 1.38 22.21
N TRP A 89 2.05 0.45 23.14
CA TRP A 89 1.33 -0.82 23.20
C TRP A 89 0.04 -0.72 23.99
N ASP A 90 0.06 0.03 25.09
CA ASP A 90 -1.07 0.16 26.01
C ASP A 90 -2.06 1.22 25.52
N THR A 91 -2.86 0.83 24.54
CA THR A 91 -3.95 1.65 24.01
C THR A 91 -5.27 1.14 24.57
N SER A 92 -5.92 1.93 25.41
CA SER A 92 -7.24 1.65 25.96
C SER A 92 -8.25 2.72 25.56
N GLY A 93 -9.52 2.33 25.51
CA GLY A 93 -10.63 3.21 25.17
C GLY A 93 -11.17 2.94 23.77
N THR A 94 -12.22 3.68 23.43
CA THR A 94 -12.98 3.55 22.18
C THR A 94 -13.06 4.88 21.43
N ALA A 95 -12.29 5.88 21.85
CA ALA A 95 -12.23 7.20 21.24
C ALA A 95 -10.88 7.39 20.53
N ALA A 96 -10.90 7.93 19.31
CA ALA A 96 -9.70 8.22 18.54
C ALA A 96 -9.83 9.52 17.75
N ARG A 97 -8.69 10.16 17.48
CA ARG A 97 -8.55 11.17 16.43
C ARG A 97 -8.00 10.51 15.18
N MET A 98 -8.66 10.73 14.05
CA MET A 98 -8.28 10.17 12.77
C MET A 98 -7.78 11.30 11.87
N TRP A 99 -6.48 11.34 11.62
CA TRP A 99 -5.84 12.32 10.75
C TRP A 99 -5.81 11.80 9.33
N VAL A 100 -6.25 12.62 8.38
CA VAL A 100 -6.22 12.27 6.96
C VAL A 100 -5.54 13.36 6.15
N ASP A 101 -4.85 12.93 5.11
CA ASP A 101 -4.28 13.82 4.10
C ASP A 101 -4.23 13.11 2.75
N ALA A 102 -4.22 13.88 1.67
CA ALA A 102 -3.94 13.37 0.33
C ALA A 102 -3.04 14.33 -0.45
N SER A 103 -1.94 13.79 -0.97
CA SER A 103 -1.10 14.49 -1.94
C SER A 103 -1.37 13.99 -3.35
N ALA A 104 -0.66 14.53 -4.34
CA ALA A 104 -0.66 13.96 -5.69
C ALA A 104 -0.14 12.51 -5.71
N LEU A 105 0.72 12.13 -4.76
CA LEU A 105 1.40 10.85 -4.72
C LEU A 105 0.59 9.76 -4.02
N ALA A 106 0.00 10.09 -2.87
CA ALA A 106 -0.58 9.11 -1.96
C ALA A 106 -1.68 9.68 -1.07
N LEU A 107 -2.48 8.77 -0.51
CA LEU A 107 -3.39 9.00 0.60
C LEU A 107 -2.67 8.62 1.90
N GLY A 108 -2.82 9.42 2.95
CA GLY A 108 -2.23 9.20 4.26
C GLY A 108 -3.30 9.19 5.34
N VAL A 109 -3.19 8.24 6.26
CA VAL A 109 -4.05 8.17 7.45
C VAL A 109 -3.20 7.87 8.68
N ALA A 110 -3.43 8.60 9.76
CA ALA A 110 -2.89 8.27 11.08
C ALA A 110 -4.02 8.21 12.12
N LEU A 111 -4.11 7.10 12.85
CA LEU A 111 -5.07 6.93 13.95
C LEU A 111 -4.37 7.23 15.28
N GLU A 112 -4.92 8.17 16.04
CA GLU A 112 -4.39 8.61 17.33
C GLU A 112 -5.33 8.26 18.48
N VAL A 113 -4.80 7.65 19.53
CA VAL A 113 -5.53 7.33 20.77
C VAL A 113 -4.72 7.83 21.94
N ASN A 114 -5.35 8.57 22.86
CA ASN A 114 -4.71 9.11 24.08
C ASN A 114 -3.38 9.85 23.80
N GLY A 115 -3.33 10.66 22.74
CA GLY A 115 -2.15 11.47 22.39
C GLY A 115 -1.08 10.74 21.55
N ALA A 116 -1.22 9.43 21.31
CA ALA A 116 -0.23 8.63 20.60
C ALA A 116 -0.81 8.06 19.29
N ILE A 117 -0.01 8.05 18.22
CA ILE A 117 -0.38 7.36 16.98
C ILE A 117 -0.26 5.86 17.21
N VAL A 118 -1.36 5.14 16.98
CA VAL A 118 -1.46 3.70 17.23
C VAL A 118 -1.36 2.89 15.96
N GLU A 119 -1.79 3.45 14.83
CA GLU A 119 -1.61 2.87 13.50
C GLU A 119 -1.56 3.98 12.45
N ASP A 120 -0.73 3.82 11.43
CA ASP A 120 -0.70 4.66 10.23
C ASP A 120 -0.74 3.82 8.95
N GLY A 121 -1.23 4.45 7.88
CA GLY A 121 -1.34 3.82 6.58
C GLY A 121 -1.16 4.82 5.45
N THR A 122 -0.48 4.36 4.39
CA THR A 122 -0.33 5.11 3.15
C THR A 122 -0.78 4.26 1.97
N TRP A 123 -1.53 4.87 1.06
CA TRP A 123 -1.95 4.22 -0.19
C TRP A 123 -1.53 5.09 -1.37
N LEU A 124 -0.61 4.57 -2.17
CA LEU A 124 -0.17 5.17 -3.41
C LEU A 124 -1.35 5.39 -4.36
N ARG A 125 -1.48 6.61 -4.89
CA ARG A 125 -2.50 6.97 -5.88
C ARG A 125 -2.14 6.41 -7.25
N SER A 126 -3.13 6.09 -8.07
CA SER A 126 -2.88 5.88 -9.50
C SER A 126 -2.52 7.21 -10.15
N ASP A 127 -1.82 7.16 -11.29
CA ASP A 127 -1.43 8.36 -12.05
C ASP A 127 -2.64 9.00 -12.79
N GLU A 128 -3.85 8.51 -12.56
CA GLU A 128 -5.08 9.13 -13.07
C GLU A 128 -5.32 10.49 -12.39
N VAL A 129 -5.62 11.51 -13.20
CA VAL A 129 -5.89 12.87 -12.73
C VAL A 129 -7.23 12.90 -11.98
N ARG A 130 -7.19 12.63 -10.67
CA ARG A 130 -8.31 12.84 -9.75
C ARG A 130 -8.07 14.10 -8.91
N HIS A 131 -9.11 14.90 -8.70
CA HIS A 131 -9.02 16.06 -7.82
C HIS A 131 -8.62 15.65 -6.40
N THR A 132 -7.77 16.45 -5.75
CA THR A 132 -7.25 16.17 -4.39
C THR A 132 -8.36 15.96 -3.36
N ASN A 133 -9.43 16.75 -3.41
CA ASN A 133 -10.56 16.61 -2.48
C ASN A 133 -11.25 15.23 -2.57
N MET A 134 -11.25 14.57 -3.73
CA MET A 134 -11.76 13.20 -3.87
C MET A 134 -10.81 12.18 -3.21
N ALA A 135 -9.51 12.43 -3.33
CA ALA A 135 -8.48 11.62 -2.70
C ALA A 135 -8.57 11.73 -1.16
N ASP A 136 -8.83 12.93 -0.63
CA ASP A 136 -9.07 13.13 0.79
C ASP A 136 -10.29 12.32 1.29
N LEU A 137 -11.41 12.32 0.56
CA LEU A 137 -12.57 11.48 0.90
C LEU A 137 -12.23 9.98 0.89
N ASP A 138 -11.39 9.54 -0.04
CA ASP A 138 -10.91 8.16 -0.08
C ASP A 138 -10.01 7.84 1.14
N ALA A 139 -9.22 8.81 1.59
CA ALA A 139 -8.44 8.71 2.83
C ALA A 139 -9.35 8.61 4.07
N VAL A 140 -10.44 9.40 4.13
CA VAL A 140 -11.46 9.31 5.19
C VAL A 140 -12.05 7.90 5.27
N ILE A 141 -12.49 7.33 4.14
CA ILE A 141 -13.08 5.98 4.12
C ILE A 141 -12.07 4.93 4.59
N LYS A 142 -10.81 5.02 4.14
CA LYS A 142 -9.74 4.12 4.58
C LYS A 142 -9.46 4.27 6.07
N GLY A 143 -9.46 5.49 6.58
CA GLY A 143 -9.26 5.75 8.00
C GLY A 143 -10.41 5.24 8.87
N LEU A 144 -11.66 5.34 8.42
CA LEU A 144 -12.78 4.78 9.17
C LEU A 144 -12.68 3.26 9.27
N ASN A 145 -12.29 2.57 8.20
CA ASN A 145 -12.02 1.13 8.26
C ASN A 145 -10.89 0.77 9.23
N LEU A 146 -9.88 1.63 9.35
CA LEU A 146 -8.81 1.48 10.32
C LEU A 146 -9.33 1.68 11.75
N ALA A 147 -10.10 2.75 12.00
CA ALA A 147 -10.74 3.01 13.29
C ALA A 147 -11.66 1.85 13.73
N LEU A 148 -12.42 1.28 12.78
CA LEU A 148 -13.25 0.09 13.01
C LEU A 148 -12.43 -1.15 13.36
N THR A 149 -11.27 -1.35 12.73
CA THR A 149 -10.35 -2.44 13.06
C THR A 149 -9.86 -2.35 14.51
N TRP A 150 -9.66 -1.12 15.00
CA TRP A 150 -9.33 -0.81 16.39
C TRP A 150 -10.53 -0.75 17.32
N LYS A 151 -11.75 -1.04 16.82
CA LYS A 151 -13.02 -1.00 17.58
C LYS A 151 -13.32 0.38 18.17
N MET A 152 -12.88 1.44 17.50
CA MET A 152 -13.22 2.81 17.89
C MET A 152 -14.71 3.05 17.62
N LYS A 153 -15.37 3.69 18.58
CA LYS A 153 -16.78 4.08 18.53
C LYS A 153 -16.96 5.59 18.43
N THR A 154 -16.02 6.36 18.97
CA THR A 154 -15.98 7.81 18.83
C THR A 154 -14.76 8.19 18.01
N VAL A 155 -14.98 8.85 16.87
CA VAL A 155 -13.91 9.26 15.96
C VAL A 155 -14.04 10.75 15.69
N GLU A 156 -12.98 11.50 15.95
CA GLU A 156 -12.85 12.88 15.51
C GLU A 156 -11.96 12.88 14.25
N LEU A 157 -12.55 13.20 13.10
CA LEU A 157 -11.83 13.35 11.83
C LEU A 157 -11.09 14.68 11.81
N MET A 158 -9.77 14.63 11.69
CA MET A 158 -8.89 15.78 11.52
C MET A 158 -8.50 15.90 10.04
N THR A 159 -8.85 17.02 9.40
CA THR A 159 -8.49 17.31 8.00
C THR A 159 -8.12 18.78 7.85
N ASP A 160 -7.20 19.10 6.95
CA ASP A 160 -6.88 20.48 6.54
C ASP A 160 -7.66 20.93 5.29
N SER A 161 -8.46 20.04 4.70
CA SER A 161 -9.30 20.35 3.55
C SER A 161 -10.65 20.93 4.01
N ALA A 162 -10.79 22.24 3.90
CA ALA A 162 -12.04 22.95 4.20
C ALA A 162 -13.24 22.43 3.38
N THR A 163 -12.98 21.92 2.17
CA THR A 163 -14.03 21.35 1.32
C THR A 163 -14.51 20.01 1.88
N VAL A 164 -13.60 19.12 2.27
CA VAL A 164 -13.93 17.81 2.86
C VAL A 164 -14.62 17.99 4.20
N HIS A 165 -14.10 18.89 5.03
CA HIS A 165 -14.74 19.28 6.29
C HIS A 165 -16.21 19.63 6.06
N ARG A 166 -16.48 20.58 5.14
CA ARG A 166 -17.85 21.03 4.85
C ARG A 166 -18.73 19.88 4.35
N TRP A 167 -18.24 19.06 3.43
CA TRP A 167 -19.03 17.95 2.88
C TRP A 167 -19.41 16.90 3.92
N ILE A 168 -18.50 16.56 4.82
CA ILE A 168 -18.77 15.59 5.89
C ILE A 168 -19.69 16.21 6.94
N ASP A 169 -19.45 17.46 7.36
CA ASP A 169 -20.29 18.16 8.34
C ASP A 169 -21.73 18.36 7.83
N ASP A 170 -21.89 18.81 6.58
CA ASP A 170 -23.19 18.93 5.91
C ASP A 170 -23.91 17.56 5.84
N GLY A 171 -23.15 16.50 5.53
CA GLY A 171 -23.65 15.14 5.42
C GLY A 171 -24.11 14.55 6.76
N LEU A 172 -23.34 14.79 7.84
CA LEU A 172 -23.65 14.32 9.19
C LEU A 172 -24.83 15.08 9.81
N SER A 173 -24.90 16.39 9.58
CA SER A 173 -25.97 17.24 10.11
C SER A 173 -27.31 17.08 9.36
N GLY A 174 -27.31 16.46 8.17
CA GLY A 174 -28.48 16.33 7.31
C GLY A 174 -28.99 17.66 6.73
N LYS A 175 -28.24 18.76 6.93
CA LYS A 175 -28.69 20.13 6.63
C LYS A 175 -28.61 20.48 5.14
N ALA A 176 -27.88 19.73 4.33
CA ALA A 176 -27.77 20.01 2.90
C ALA A 176 -27.65 18.75 2.03
N ARG A 177 -28.49 18.67 0.99
CA ARG A 177 -28.12 17.90 -0.21
C ARG A 177 -26.88 18.57 -0.80
N LEU A 178 -25.79 17.81 -0.91
CA LEU A 178 -24.51 18.27 -1.44
C LEU A 178 -24.68 18.78 -2.88
N LYS A 179 -24.89 20.10 -3.05
CA LYS A 179 -25.05 20.76 -4.35
C LYS A 179 -23.68 21.21 -4.84
N THR A 180 -23.10 20.52 -5.82
CA THR A 180 -21.87 20.98 -6.47
C THR A 180 -22.03 20.92 -7.98
N LYS A 181 -21.87 22.02 -8.72
CA LYS A 181 -21.94 22.04 -10.20
C LYS A 181 -20.73 21.35 -10.89
N ALA A 182 -20.06 20.43 -10.21
CA ALA A 182 -18.84 19.79 -10.71
C ALA A 182 -19.20 18.55 -11.53
N ALA A 183 -18.45 18.30 -12.62
CA ALA A 183 -18.58 17.07 -13.42
C ALA A 183 -18.45 15.78 -12.57
N ASN A 184 -17.79 15.88 -11.40
CA ASN A 184 -17.57 14.80 -10.46
C ASN A 184 -18.55 14.77 -9.25
N GLU A 185 -19.64 15.56 -9.27
CA GLU A 185 -20.60 15.66 -8.16
C GLU A 185 -21.11 14.28 -7.70
N MET A 186 -21.49 13.41 -8.63
CA MET A 186 -22.02 12.09 -8.30
C MET A 186 -20.99 11.20 -7.60
N LEU A 187 -19.71 11.33 -7.93
CA LEU A 187 -18.63 10.59 -7.26
C LEU A 187 -18.40 11.12 -5.85
N ILE A 188 -18.40 12.44 -5.67
CA ILE A 188 -18.29 13.09 -4.35
C ILE A 188 -19.43 12.61 -3.45
N ARG A 189 -20.67 12.68 -3.96
CA ARG A 189 -21.86 12.23 -3.23
C ARG A 189 -21.78 10.77 -2.81
N ARG A 190 -21.41 9.87 -3.71
CA ARG A 190 -21.25 8.43 -3.39
C ARG A 190 -20.21 8.19 -2.30
N ARG A 191 -19.09 8.92 -2.30
CA ARG A 191 -18.06 8.79 -1.26
C ARG A 191 -18.55 9.30 0.10
N VAL A 192 -19.21 10.45 0.13
CA VAL A 192 -19.84 10.98 1.35
C VAL A 192 -20.92 10.02 1.85
N GLU A 193 -21.78 9.50 0.97
CA GLU A 193 -22.80 8.49 1.32
C GLU A 193 -22.16 7.22 1.91
N THR A 194 -21.01 6.79 1.40
CA THR A 194 -20.25 5.66 1.96
C THR A 194 -19.78 5.97 3.39
N VAL A 195 -19.23 7.17 3.63
CA VAL A 195 -18.84 7.60 4.97
C VAL A 195 -20.03 7.58 5.91
N LEU A 196 -21.16 8.17 5.51
CA LEU A 196 -22.38 8.22 6.33
C LEU A 196 -22.98 6.83 6.56
N ALA A 197 -22.88 5.92 5.58
CA ALA A 197 -23.30 4.53 5.73
C ALA A 197 -22.46 3.82 6.78
N LEU A 198 -21.12 3.95 6.74
CA LEU A 198 -20.22 3.40 7.77
C LEU A 198 -20.57 3.94 9.17
N VAL A 199 -20.84 5.24 9.28
CA VAL A 199 -21.23 5.87 10.55
C VAL A 199 -22.52 5.25 11.11
N ARG A 200 -23.54 5.08 10.27
CA ARG A 200 -24.82 4.48 10.70
C ARG A 200 -24.73 2.99 11.00
N GLU A 201 -24.09 2.22 10.11
CA GLU A 201 -24.03 0.76 10.21
C GLU A 201 -23.23 0.30 11.43
N TYR A 202 -22.15 1.00 11.77
CA TYR A 202 -21.29 0.65 12.89
C TYR A 202 -21.56 1.48 14.15
N GLU A 203 -22.59 2.33 14.12
CA GLU A 203 -23.01 3.21 15.21
C GLU A 203 -21.85 4.07 15.72
N LEU A 204 -21.13 4.70 14.80
CA LEU A 204 -20.01 5.58 15.13
C LEU A 204 -20.52 6.96 15.53
N THR A 205 -19.91 7.54 16.57
CA THR A 205 -19.96 8.98 16.82
C THR A 205 -18.83 9.63 16.03
N LEU A 206 -19.13 10.15 14.84
CA LEU A 206 -18.17 10.85 13.99
C LEU A 206 -18.36 12.37 14.12
N THR A 207 -17.28 13.08 14.44
CA THR A 207 -17.19 14.55 14.32
C THR A 207 -16.06 14.91 13.36
N VAL A 208 -16.05 16.15 12.85
CA VAL A 208 -15.01 16.63 11.94
C VAL A 208 -14.46 17.96 12.43
N THR A 209 -13.14 18.10 12.38
CA THR A 209 -12.39 19.28 12.83
C THR A 209 -11.43 19.72 11.73
N LEU A 210 -11.55 20.98 11.31
CA LEU A 210 -10.63 21.60 10.38
C LEU A 210 -9.35 22.01 11.12
N VAL A 211 -8.20 21.51 10.65
CA VAL A 211 -6.88 21.82 11.21
C VAL A 211 -6.03 22.58 10.21
N ARG A 212 -4.97 23.25 10.68
CA ARG A 212 -3.98 23.83 9.77
C ARG A 212 -3.13 22.70 9.19
N SER A 213 -2.74 22.83 7.92
CA SER A 213 -1.93 21.82 7.23
C SER A 213 -0.62 21.49 7.97
N ALA A 214 0.04 22.48 8.55
CA ALA A 214 1.26 22.28 9.36
C ALA A 214 1.06 21.44 10.64
N ASP A 215 -0.17 21.38 11.15
CA ASP A 215 -0.53 20.59 12.33
C ASP A 215 -1.07 19.19 11.95
N ASN A 216 -1.27 18.92 10.64
CA ASN A 216 -1.84 17.67 10.16
C ASN A 216 -0.82 16.53 10.26
N LYS A 217 -1.03 15.61 11.19
CA LYS A 217 -0.12 14.48 11.44
C LYS A 217 -0.04 13.48 10.28
N ALA A 218 -1.01 13.48 9.36
CA ALA A 218 -1.02 12.61 8.19
C ALA A 218 -0.19 13.17 7.01
N ASP A 219 0.20 14.44 7.04
CA ASP A 219 0.95 15.11 5.96
C ASP A 219 2.29 14.40 5.63
N LYS A 220 3.03 14.00 6.68
CA LYS A 220 4.27 13.22 6.51
C LYS A 220 4.07 11.86 5.84
N LEU A 221 2.84 11.36 5.78
CA LEU A 221 2.47 10.06 5.18
C LEU A 221 2.13 10.18 3.69
N THR A 222 2.17 11.40 3.13
CA THR A 222 1.87 11.66 1.71
C THR A 222 3.01 12.40 1.00
N ARG A 223 4.04 12.82 1.75
CA ARG A 223 5.20 13.55 1.23
C ARG A 223 6.44 12.68 1.06
N VAL A 224 7.22 13.01 0.04
CA VAL A 224 8.57 12.50 -0.19
C VAL A 224 9.50 13.68 -0.51
N PRO A 225 10.82 13.54 -0.36
CA PRO A 225 11.76 14.57 -0.80
C PRO A 225 11.51 14.99 -2.25
N SER A 226 11.52 16.30 -2.54
CA SER A 226 11.22 16.83 -3.88
C SER A 226 12.12 16.25 -4.97
N ARG A 227 13.39 15.96 -4.64
CA ARG A 227 14.34 15.28 -5.53
C ARG A 227 13.90 13.89 -5.99
N TRP A 228 13.04 13.20 -5.24
CA TRP A 228 12.50 11.90 -5.64
C TRP A 228 11.38 12.03 -6.67
N ILE A 229 10.74 13.19 -6.77
CA ILE A 229 9.59 13.44 -7.67
C ILE A 229 10.06 13.76 -9.10
N ALA A 230 11.30 14.21 -9.28
CA ALA A 230 11.87 14.49 -10.60
C ALA A 230 11.87 13.21 -11.46
N ARG A 231 11.13 13.23 -12.58
CA ARG A 231 11.12 12.12 -13.55
C ARG A 231 12.44 12.12 -14.31
N SER A 232 13.19 11.04 -14.22
CA SER A 232 14.18 10.70 -15.25
C SER A 232 13.43 10.24 -16.49
N GLU A 233 13.87 10.70 -17.66
CA GLU A 233 13.29 10.39 -18.97
C GLU A 233 13.12 8.88 -19.18
N ALA A 234 12.06 8.52 -19.90
CA ALA A 234 11.63 7.16 -20.10
C ALA A 234 12.75 6.29 -20.68
N PHE A 235 13.08 5.19 -19.98
CA PHE A 235 13.83 4.10 -20.58
C PHE A 235 13.00 3.54 -21.73
N GLY A 236 13.55 3.68 -22.95
CA GLY A 236 12.90 3.24 -24.17
C GLY A 236 12.61 1.74 -24.14
N GLU A 237 11.37 1.38 -24.49
CA GLU A 237 10.99 0.00 -24.82
C GLU A 237 11.85 -0.47 -26.00
N GLN A 238 12.84 -1.32 -25.72
CA GLN A 238 13.59 -1.99 -26.76
C GLN A 238 12.87 -3.29 -27.11
N ALA A 239 11.96 -3.21 -28.08
CA ALA A 239 11.28 -4.36 -28.65
C ALA A 239 12.24 -5.12 -29.59
N CYS A 240 12.85 -6.20 -29.10
CA CYS A 240 13.60 -7.13 -29.94
C CYS A 240 12.62 -8.14 -30.57
N ALA A 241 12.43 -8.07 -31.88
CA ALA A 241 11.73 -9.10 -32.64
C ALA A 241 12.70 -10.28 -32.90
N ALA A 242 12.45 -11.42 -32.27
CA ALA A 242 13.11 -12.68 -32.57
C ALA A 242 12.14 -13.62 -33.30
N ALA A 243 12.63 -14.29 -34.35
CA ALA A 243 11.89 -15.31 -35.10
C ALA A 243 11.55 -16.50 -34.19
N ALA A 244 10.29 -16.93 -34.22
CA ALA A 244 9.79 -17.99 -33.34
C ALA A 244 10.32 -19.37 -33.76
N THR A 245 11.05 -20.02 -32.86
CA THR A 245 11.33 -21.46 -32.90
C THR A 245 10.14 -22.23 -32.32
N ASP A 246 10.05 -23.52 -32.62
CA ASP A 246 8.95 -24.40 -32.20
C ASP A 246 8.77 -24.42 -30.66
N GLU A 247 9.86 -24.32 -29.89
CA GLU A 247 9.84 -24.21 -28.42
C GLU A 247 9.15 -22.93 -27.90
N GLN A 248 9.30 -21.79 -28.59
CA GLN A 248 8.59 -20.56 -28.22
C GLN A 248 7.09 -20.66 -28.47
N SER A 249 6.65 -21.54 -29.38
CA SER A 249 5.22 -21.75 -29.65
C SER A 249 4.54 -22.51 -28.49
N THR A 250 5.23 -23.52 -27.94
CA THR A 250 4.79 -24.32 -26.80
C THR A 250 4.71 -23.48 -25.53
N GLU A 251 5.73 -22.66 -25.24
CA GLU A 251 5.72 -21.78 -24.07
C GLU A 251 4.61 -20.72 -24.15
N ARG A 252 4.39 -20.15 -25.33
CA ARG A 252 3.27 -19.21 -25.56
C ARG A 252 1.92 -19.87 -25.34
N LEU A 253 1.73 -21.11 -25.80
CA LEU A 253 0.50 -21.87 -25.59
C LEU A 253 0.26 -22.15 -24.10
N ILE A 254 1.28 -22.60 -23.38
CA ILE A 254 1.20 -22.86 -21.93
C ILE A 254 0.85 -21.57 -21.17
N GLY A 255 1.57 -20.48 -21.45
CA GLY A 255 1.36 -19.17 -20.82
C GLY A 255 -0.05 -18.63 -21.07
N MET A 256 -0.53 -18.71 -22.32
CA MET A 256 -1.87 -18.28 -22.70
C MET A 256 -2.96 -19.06 -21.95
N VAL A 257 -2.86 -20.39 -21.89
CA VAL A 257 -3.85 -21.22 -21.19
C VAL A 257 -3.81 -20.95 -19.69
N HIS A 258 -2.61 -20.83 -19.11
CA HIS A 258 -2.44 -20.51 -17.68
C HIS A 258 -3.08 -19.16 -17.31
N GLN A 259 -2.87 -18.12 -18.12
CA GLN A 259 -3.49 -16.81 -17.91
C GLN A 259 -5.02 -16.87 -18.08
N LYS A 260 -5.52 -17.49 -19.16
CA LYS A 260 -6.96 -17.56 -19.47
C LYS A 260 -7.77 -18.31 -18.40
N VAL A 261 -7.14 -19.28 -17.72
CA VAL A 261 -7.79 -20.10 -16.68
C VAL A 261 -7.60 -19.51 -15.27
N GLY A 262 -6.99 -18.33 -15.16
CA GLY A 262 -6.85 -17.61 -13.89
C GLY A 262 -5.72 -18.14 -13.00
N HIS A 263 -4.56 -18.40 -13.59
CA HIS A 263 -3.32 -18.74 -12.88
C HIS A 263 -3.38 -19.98 -11.96
N PRO A 264 -3.94 -21.13 -12.40
CA PRO A 264 -3.96 -22.33 -11.59
C PRO A 264 -2.56 -22.98 -11.49
N GLY A 265 -2.33 -23.79 -10.45
CA GLY A 265 -1.03 -24.47 -10.26
C GLY A 265 -0.70 -25.51 -11.36
N VAL A 266 0.57 -25.94 -11.41
CA VAL A 266 1.17 -26.78 -12.47
C VAL A 266 0.29 -27.94 -12.93
N ARG A 267 -0.25 -28.75 -12.00
CA ARG A 267 -1.10 -29.91 -12.35
C ARG A 267 -2.36 -29.51 -13.12
N ARG A 268 -2.99 -28.41 -12.70
CA ARG A 268 -4.25 -27.94 -13.27
C ARG A 268 -4.01 -27.19 -14.57
N THR A 269 -2.91 -26.45 -14.72
CA THR A 269 -2.51 -25.92 -16.04
C THR A 269 -2.19 -27.03 -17.02
N LEU A 270 -1.42 -28.06 -16.62
CA LEU A 270 -1.09 -29.20 -17.47
C LEU A 270 -2.35 -29.89 -18.02
N TYR A 271 -3.37 -30.06 -17.17
CA TYR A 271 -4.65 -30.63 -17.58
C TYR A 271 -5.31 -29.84 -18.73
N PHE A 272 -5.34 -28.51 -18.65
CA PHE A 272 -5.96 -27.68 -19.68
C PHE A 272 -5.12 -27.55 -20.95
N VAL A 273 -3.79 -27.51 -20.79
CA VAL A 273 -2.86 -27.43 -21.92
C VAL A 273 -2.89 -28.72 -22.74
N ARG A 274 -2.94 -29.89 -22.10
CA ARG A 274 -2.99 -31.20 -22.78
C ARG A 274 -4.22 -31.45 -23.63
N ARG A 275 -5.29 -30.66 -23.43
CA ARG A 275 -6.47 -30.69 -24.31
C ARG A 275 -6.23 -30.01 -25.65
N ARG A 276 -5.17 -29.20 -25.77
CA ARG A 276 -4.76 -28.53 -27.00
C ARG A 276 -3.52 -29.19 -27.62
N ASP A 277 -2.57 -29.59 -26.78
CA ASP A 277 -1.40 -30.35 -27.18
C ASP A 277 -1.07 -31.44 -26.15
N PRO A 278 -1.39 -32.71 -26.45
CA PRO A 278 -1.15 -33.84 -25.55
C PRO A 278 0.33 -34.11 -25.22
N MET A 279 1.27 -33.65 -26.06
CA MET A 279 2.70 -33.95 -25.93
C MET A 279 3.39 -33.12 -24.84
N ILE A 280 2.74 -32.03 -24.39
CA ILE A 280 3.31 -31.14 -23.37
C ILE A 280 3.50 -31.87 -22.04
N SER A 281 4.72 -31.79 -21.53
CA SER A 281 5.15 -32.41 -20.29
C SER A 281 4.86 -31.52 -19.08
N LYS A 282 4.81 -32.16 -17.90
CA LYS A 282 4.71 -31.44 -16.62
C LYS A 282 5.91 -30.51 -16.40
N ARG A 283 7.09 -30.86 -16.91
CA ARG A 283 8.34 -30.10 -16.73
C ARG A 283 8.30 -28.78 -17.49
N GLU A 284 7.81 -28.79 -18.73
CA GLU A 284 7.62 -27.57 -19.53
C GLU A 284 6.59 -26.64 -18.90
N VAL A 285 5.47 -27.20 -18.41
CA VAL A 285 4.47 -26.40 -17.67
C VAL A 285 5.06 -25.79 -16.40
N ALA A 286 5.83 -26.57 -15.63
CA ALA A 286 6.48 -26.06 -14.43
C ALA A 286 7.48 -24.93 -14.76
N ARG A 287 8.27 -25.08 -15.84
CA ARG A 287 9.20 -24.04 -16.31
C ARG A 287 8.47 -22.73 -16.63
N VAL A 288 7.44 -22.79 -17.48
CA VAL A 288 6.67 -21.59 -17.88
C VAL A 288 5.98 -20.93 -16.68
N LEU A 289 5.39 -21.73 -15.77
CA LEU A 289 4.73 -21.18 -14.58
C LEU A 289 5.73 -20.60 -13.56
N SER A 290 6.93 -21.17 -13.49
CA SER A 290 8.01 -20.62 -12.65
C SER A 290 8.49 -19.26 -13.12
N GLU A 291 8.11 -18.82 -14.32
CA GLU A 291 8.37 -17.47 -14.84
C GLU A 291 7.15 -16.55 -14.77
N CYS A 292 5.98 -17.03 -14.35
CA CYS A 292 4.75 -16.23 -14.35
C CYS A 292 4.78 -15.12 -13.28
N ASP A 293 4.78 -13.87 -13.72
CA ASP A 293 4.89 -12.70 -12.83
C ASP A 293 3.71 -12.55 -11.86
N ILE A 294 2.49 -12.91 -12.25
CA ILE A 294 1.31 -12.85 -11.37
C ILE A 294 1.38 -13.95 -10.31
N CYS A 295 1.83 -15.16 -10.65
CA CYS A 295 2.02 -16.21 -9.64
C CYS A 295 3.16 -15.87 -8.68
N LYS A 296 4.17 -15.13 -9.16
CA LYS A 296 5.29 -14.63 -8.37
C LYS A 296 4.95 -13.46 -7.44
N SER A 297 3.80 -12.79 -7.64
CA SER A 297 3.47 -11.52 -6.99
C SER A 297 2.77 -11.62 -5.63
N ILE A 298 2.59 -12.81 -5.06
CA ILE A 298 1.80 -12.94 -3.82
C ILE A 298 2.58 -12.37 -2.62
N ASP A 299 2.11 -11.20 -2.19
CA ASP A 299 2.33 -10.57 -0.88
C ASP A 299 1.70 -11.48 0.21
N PRO A 300 2.40 -11.85 1.30
CA PRO A 300 1.71 -12.49 2.41
C PRO A 300 0.68 -11.51 2.98
N ALA A 301 -0.56 -11.97 3.14
CA ALA A 301 -1.57 -11.19 3.85
C ALA A 301 -1.04 -10.83 5.25
N PRO A 302 -1.24 -9.60 5.74
CA PRO A 302 -0.84 -9.24 7.09
C PRO A 302 -1.56 -10.16 8.09
N ALA A 303 -0.80 -11.01 8.76
CA ALA A 303 -1.31 -11.85 9.83
C ALA A 303 -1.62 -10.98 11.06
N LYS A 304 -2.84 -11.09 11.59
CA LYS A 304 -3.23 -10.45 12.86
C LYS A 304 -2.86 -11.38 14.01
N TRP A 305 -1.95 -10.94 14.88
CA TRP A 305 -1.52 -11.69 16.06
C TRP A 305 -2.28 -11.24 17.31
N LYS A 306 -2.80 -12.18 18.11
CA LYS A 306 -3.50 -11.87 19.37
C LYS A 306 -2.55 -11.72 20.58
N ARG A 307 -1.33 -12.27 20.54
CA ARG A 307 -0.18 -12.12 21.49
C ARG A 307 1.06 -12.82 20.89
N GLY A 308 2.27 -12.29 21.13
CA GLY A 308 3.55 -12.86 20.70
C GLY A 308 4.58 -11.80 20.28
N VAL A 309 5.88 -12.14 20.32
CA VAL A 309 6.99 -11.27 19.86
C VAL A 309 7.03 -11.29 18.32
N LEU A 310 7.10 -10.09 17.72
CA LEU A 310 7.24 -9.88 16.27
C LEU A 310 8.70 -10.09 15.86
N GLU A 311 9.08 -11.33 15.56
CA GLU A 311 10.30 -11.61 14.83
C GLU A 311 9.95 -12.35 13.54
N VAL A 312 10.41 -11.81 12.41
CA VAL A 312 10.42 -12.53 11.15
C VAL A 312 11.86 -12.68 10.73
N PHE A 313 12.43 -13.85 10.99
CA PHE A 313 13.81 -14.17 10.58
C PHE A 313 13.95 -14.21 9.05
N GLN A 314 12.89 -14.61 8.32
CA GLN A 314 12.80 -14.58 6.86
C GLN A 314 11.33 -14.52 6.42
N MET A 315 10.92 -13.49 5.68
CA MET A 315 9.51 -13.32 5.26
C MET A 315 9.15 -14.03 3.95
N TRP A 316 10.14 -14.50 3.17
CA TRP A 316 9.95 -14.68 1.72
C TRP A 316 10.51 -15.99 1.13
N GLN A 317 10.73 -17.02 1.95
CA GLN A 317 10.91 -18.36 1.38
C GLN A 317 9.54 -18.95 1.12
N ARG A 318 9.13 -18.96 -0.16
CA ARG A 318 8.00 -19.79 -0.57
C ARG A 318 8.43 -21.24 -0.59
N VAL A 319 7.50 -22.07 -0.11
CA VAL A 319 7.40 -23.51 -0.30
C VAL A 319 7.69 -23.87 -1.76
N ASP A 320 8.73 -24.67 -1.98
CA ASP A 320 9.01 -25.37 -3.24
C ASP A 320 7.84 -26.26 -3.70
#